data_AF-A0A813GFP0-F1
#
_entry.id   AF-A0A813GFP0-F1
#
_cell.length_a   1.000
_cell.length_b   1.000
_cell.length_c   1.000
_cell.angle_alpha   90.00
_cell.angle_beta   90.00
_cell.angle_gamma   90.00
#
_symmetry.space_group_name_H-M   'P 1'
#
loop_
_entity.id
_entity.type
_entity.pdbx_description
1 polymer ?
#
loop_
_entity_poly.entity_id
_entity_poly.type
_entity_poly.pdbx_seq_one_letter_code
_entity_poly.pdbx_strand_id
1 'polypeptide(L)'
;MPSKLSRDTFALFLSWVEDFGNEPDRSRKISAYTGRWEPLGIRDARAVLWVEDPTLPTNNCAACLLPNGWKATLEEIRRALALLGSNAPLASVCSDDAPSRIELAPPRLRAELQAKRQQLEFQKRRREMAEEEPEERRVKSRRLA
;
A
#
# COMPACT_ATOMS: atom_id res chain seq x y z
N MET A 1 28.52 16.23 -4.03
CA MET A 1 27.09 16.15 -4.44
C MET A 1 26.52 14.86 -3.91
N PRO A 2 25.35 14.83 -3.25
CA PRO A 2 24.77 13.55 -2.87
C PRO A 2 24.49 12.77 -4.17
N SER A 3 24.97 11.53 -4.23
CA SER A 3 24.73 10.61 -5.35
C SER A 3 23.24 10.54 -5.63
N LYS A 4 22.84 10.65 -6.91
CA LYS A 4 21.45 10.49 -7.33
C LYS A 4 20.90 9.21 -6.69
N LEU A 5 19.81 9.32 -5.94
CA LEU A 5 19.10 8.17 -5.38
C LEU A 5 18.78 7.21 -6.53
N SER A 6 19.35 6.01 -6.49
CA SER A 6 19.16 5.02 -7.54
C SER A 6 17.91 4.17 -7.27
N ARG A 7 17.46 3.45 -8.30
CA ARG A 7 16.41 2.44 -8.15
C ARG A 7 16.77 1.42 -7.07
N ASP A 8 18.04 1.03 -7.01
CA ASP A 8 18.54 0.06 -6.02
C ASP A 8 18.51 0.65 -4.61
N THR A 9 18.86 1.94 -4.45
CA THR A 9 18.72 2.63 -3.15
C THR A 9 17.27 2.64 -2.68
N PHE A 10 16.32 2.86 -3.60
CA PHE A 10 14.90 2.84 -3.27
C PHE A 10 14.40 1.43 -2.90
N ALA A 11 14.84 0.40 -3.62
CA ALA A 11 14.53 -0.99 -3.29
C ALA A 11 15.09 -1.38 -1.91
N LEU A 12 16.34 -1.01 -1.60
CA LEU A 12 16.96 -1.23 -0.29
C LEU A 12 16.18 -0.54 0.84
N PHE A 13 15.73 0.70 0.61
CA PHE A 13 14.89 1.40 1.57
C PHE A 13 13.58 0.64 1.82
N LEU A 14 12.90 0.19 0.76
CA LEU A 14 11.64 -0.54 0.90
C LEU A 14 11.83 -1.89 1.62
N SER A 15 12.88 -2.64 1.30
CA SER A 15 13.22 -3.88 2.01
C SER A 15 13.52 -3.63 3.50
N TRP A 16 14.25 -2.56 3.80
CA TRP A 16 14.52 -2.15 5.18
C TRP A 16 13.23 -1.80 5.95
N VAL A 17 12.26 -1.14 5.31
CA VAL A 17 10.94 -0.88 5.93
C VAL A 17 10.12 -2.17 6.07
N GLU A 18 10.18 -3.09 5.11
CA GLU A 18 9.52 -4.39 5.22
C GLU A 18 10.05 -5.21 6.40
N ASP A 19 11.36 -5.24 6.59
CA ASP A 19 12.01 -5.95 7.70
C ASP A 19 11.51 -5.42 9.06
N PHE A 20 11.25 -4.11 9.17
CA PHE A 20 10.62 -3.53 10.36
C PHE A 20 9.19 -3.99 10.60
N GLY A 21 8.45 -4.35 9.55
CA GLY A 21 7.06 -4.80 9.64
C GLY A 21 6.87 -6.27 9.90
N ASN A 22 7.91 -7.09 9.72
CA ASN A 22 7.89 -8.50 10.07
C ASN A 22 8.15 -8.74 11.57
N GLU A 23 8.71 -7.75 12.28
CA GLU A 23 8.89 -7.74 13.74
C GLU A 23 8.40 -6.43 14.38
N PRO A 24 7.08 -6.12 14.41
CA PRO A 24 6.59 -5.05 15.25
C PRO A 24 6.60 -5.55 16.69
N ASP A 25 7.79 -5.70 17.26
CA ASP A 25 7.91 -5.84 18.70
C ASP A 25 7.38 -4.53 19.30
N ARG A 26 6.11 -4.56 19.73
CA ARG A 26 5.43 -3.43 20.37
C ARG A 26 6.10 -3.00 21.68
N SER A 27 7.15 -3.70 22.11
CA SER A 27 8.04 -3.29 23.19
C SER A 27 9.24 -2.48 22.71
N ARG A 28 9.33 -2.07 21.43
CA ARG A 28 10.43 -1.27 20.89
C ARG A 28 9.94 -0.06 20.11
N LYS A 29 10.80 0.94 19.98
CA LYS A 29 10.63 2.17 19.18
C LYS A 29 11.84 2.40 18.29
N ILE A 30 11.66 3.08 17.16
CA ILE A 30 12.74 3.62 16.34
C ILE A 30 13.13 4.98 16.93
N SER A 31 14.32 5.08 17.54
CA SER A 31 14.82 6.36 18.03
C SER A 31 15.32 7.23 16.88
N ALA A 32 14.90 8.49 16.86
CA ALA A 32 15.38 9.47 15.90
C ALA A 32 16.82 9.91 16.18
N TYR A 33 17.30 9.73 17.41
CA TYR A 33 18.66 10.09 17.82
C TYR A 33 19.67 9.01 17.44
N THR A 34 19.36 7.75 17.71
CA THR A 34 20.28 6.64 17.42
C THR A 34 20.05 5.99 16.06
N GLY A 35 18.88 6.22 15.44
CA GLY A 35 18.47 5.57 14.19
C GLY A 35 18.27 4.06 14.36
N ARG A 36 18.04 3.59 15.59
CA ARG A 36 17.98 2.17 15.94
C ARG A 36 16.73 1.86 16.76
N TRP A 37 16.44 0.56 16.84
CA TRP A 37 15.40 0.04 17.71
C TRP A 37 15.83 0.06 19.18
N GLU A 38 15.08 0.78 20.00
CA GLU A 38 15.27 0.89 21.44
C GLU A 38 14.08 0.34 22.20
N PRO A 39 14.27 -0.15 23.44
CA PRO A 39 13.16 -0.54 24.30
C PRO A 39 12.18 0.62 24.50
N LEU A 40 10.90 0.30 24.35
CA LEU A 40 9.80 1.18 24.64
C LEU A 40 9.41 1.00 26.11
N GLY A 41 9.72 1.99 26.95
CA GLY A 41 9.45 1.93 28.39
C GLY A 41 7.95 1.89 28.76
N ILE A 42 7.06 2.32 27.85
CA ILE A 42 5.60 2.31 28.06
C ILE A 42 4.93 1.71 26.83
N ARG A 43 4.33 0.52 26.99
CA ARG A 43 3.57 -0.13 25.91
C ARG A 43 2.30 0.66 25.60
N ASP A 44 2.18 1.12 24.35
CA ASP A 44 0.90 1.49 23.77
C ASP A 44 0.35 0.28 23.00
N ALA A 45 -0.73 -0.31 23.52
CA ALA A 45 -1.35 -1.49 22.93
C ALA A 45 -1.98 -1.22 21.55
N ARG A 46 -2.26 0.04 21.23
CA ARG A 46 -2.91 0.45 19.98
C ARG A 46 -1.91 0.82 18.89
N ALA A 47 -0.70 1.22 19.26
CA ALA A 47 0.37 1.54 18.32
C ALA A 47 0.91 0.27 17.62
N VAL A 48 1.03 0.34 16.30
CA VAL A 48 1.65 -0.72 15.48
C VAL A 48 3.10 -0.44 15.14
N LEU A 49 3.48 0.83 15.15
CA LEU A 49 4.84 1.31 14.96
C LEU A 49 5.04 2.51 15.89
N TRP A 50 6.22 2.60 16.48
CA TRP A 50 6.63 3.73 17.29
C TRP A 50 7.89 4.33 16.67
N VAL A 51 7.74 5.45 15.96
CA VAL A 51 8.85 6.32 15.52
C VAL A 51 8.97 7.57 16.39
N GLU A 52 10.08 7.71 17.10
CA GLU A 52 10.41 8.84 17.98
C GLU A 52 10.40 10.18 17.25
N ASP A 53 9.70 11.18 17.81
CA ASP A 53 9.84 12.56 17.36
C ASP A 53 11.18 13.13 17.86
N PRO A 54 12.05 13.64 16.96
CA PRO A 54 13.37 14.16 17.35
C PRO A 54 13.27 15.39 18.27
N THR A 55 12.18 16.14 18.22
CA THR A 55 11.97 17.33 19.05
C THR A 55 11.23 17.04 20.35
N LEU A 56 10.42 15.99 20.37
CA LEU A 56 9.63 15.57 21.54
C LEU A 56 9.65 14.04 21.69
N PRO A 57 10.68 13.44 22.33
CA PRO A 57 10.90 11.98 22.35
C PRO A 57 9.76 11.13 22.93
N THR A 58 8.81 11.77 23.61
CA THR A 58 7.59 11.14 24.14
C THR A 58 6.46 11.04 23.12
N ASN A 59 6.58 11.69 21.96
CA ASN A 59 5.55 11.77 20.92
C ASN A 59 5.80 10.83 19.75
N ASN A 60 4.78 10.04 19.37
CA ASN A 60 4.84 9.07 18.29
C ASN A 60 4.45 9.66 16.94
N CYS A 61 5.44 9.85 16.06
CA CYS A 61 5.22 10.30 14.69
C CYS A 61 4.35 9.33 13.88
N ALA A 62 4.32 8.05 14.24
CA ALA A 62 3.49 7.03 13.62
C ALA A 62 2.17 6.77 14.37
N ALA A 63 1.76 7.61 15.33
CA ALA A 63 0.57 7.38 16.16
C ALA A 63 -0.74 7.23 15.36
N CYS A 64 -0.84 7.88 14.20
CA CYS A 64 -2.01 7.81 13.34
C CYS A 64 -2.10 6.51 12.53
N LEU A 65 -1.03 5.71 12.52
CA LEU A 65 -0.98 4.45 11.79
C LEU A 65 -1.72 3.35 12.57
N LEU A 66 -2.87 2.96 12.05
CA LEU A 66 -3.69 1.89 12.62
C LEU A 66 -3.25 0.51 12.08
N PRO A 67 -3.62 -0.61 12.73
CA PRO A 67 -3.24 -1.96 12.27
C PRO A 67 -3.58 -2.27 10.82
N ASN A 68 -4.78 -1.88 10.36
CA ASN A 68 -5.16 -2.09 8.96
C ASN A 68 -4.33 -1.22 8.00
N GLY A 69 -4.02 0.03 8.39
CA GLY A 69 -3.15 0.90 7.61
C GLY A 69 -1.72 0.36 7.51
N TRP A 70 -1.22 -0.25 8.59
CA TRP A 70 0.09 -0.90 8.55
C TRP A 70 0.12 -2.14 7.67
N LYS A 71 -0.91 -3.00 7.75
CA LYS A 71 -1.05 -4.15 6.86
C LYS A 71 -1.06 -3.71 5.39
N ALA A 72 -1.85 -2.70 5.04
CA ALA A 72 -1.89 -2.12 3.70
C ALA A 72 -0.53 -1.55 3.27
N THR A 73 0.22 -0.97 4.20
CA THR A 73 1.57 -0.42 3.94
C THR A 73 2.52 -1.55 3.56
N LEU A 74 2.52 -2.66 4.30
CA LEU A 74 3.37 -3.81 4.00
C LEU A 74 2.99 -4.50 2.68
N GLU A 75 1.70 -4.63 2.39
CA GLU A 75 1.23 -5.14 1.09
C GLU A 75 1.71 -4.27 -0.07
N GLU A 76 1.67 -2.95 0.11
CA GLU A 76 2.14 -2.00 -0.89
C GLU A 76 3.66 -2.03 -1.08
N ILE A 77 4.42 -2.14 0.00
CA ILE A 77 5.87 -2.30 -0.04
C ILE A 77 6.25 -3.57 -0.81
N ARG A 78 5.60 -4.70 -0.52
CA ARG A 78 5.81 -5.97 -1.24
C ARG A 78 5.49 -5.86 -2.72
N ARG A 79 4.37 -5.23 -3.07
CA ARG A 79 3.99 -4.96 -4.46
C ARG A 79 5.06 -4.12 -5.16
N ALA A 80 5.50 -3.04 -4.52
CA ALA A 80 6.53 -2.16 -5.06
C ALA A 80 7.85 -2.91 -5.26
N LEU A 81 8.29 -3.71 -4.29
CA LEU A 81 9.50 -4.54 -4.40
C LEU A 81 9.42 -5.55 -5.55
N ALA A 82 8.28 -6.23 -5.74
CA ALA A 82 8.08 -7.16 -6.85
C ALA A 82 8.15 -6.46 -8.23
N LEU A 83 7.59 -5.25 -8.34
CA LEU A 83 7.70 -4.42 -9.54
C LEU A 83 9.12 -3.90 -9.76
N LEU A 84 9.81 -3.56 -8.66
CA LEU A 84 11.20 -3.13 -8.72
C LEU A 84 12.10 -4.25 -9.26
N GLY A 85 11.94 -5.46 -8.73
CA GLY A 85 12.69 -6.66 -9.14
C GLY A 85 12.42 -7.14 -10.57
N SER A 86 11.23 -6.86 -11.12
CA SER A 86 10.89 -7.16 -12.52
C SER A 86 11.28 -6.05 -13.51
N ASN A 87 12.05 -5.04 -13.06
CA ASN A 87 12.42 -3.87 -13.86
C ASN A 87 11.23 -3.06 -14.43
N ALA A 88 10.07 -3.10 -13.78
CA ALA A 88 8.92 -2.30 -14.17
C ALA A 88 9.22 -0.78 -14.11
N PRO A 89 8.59 0.06 -14.95
CA PRO A 89 8.73 1.51 -14.90
C PRO A 89 8.37 2.08 -13.52
N LEU A 90 9.07 3.13 -13.06
CA LEU A 90 8.78 3.78 -11.77
C LEU A 90 7.34 4.30 -11.67
N ALA A 91 6.73 4.70 -12.79
CA ALA A 91 5.32 5.09 -12.84
C ALA A 91 4.37 3.95 -12.41
N SER A 92 4.72 2.69 -12.67
CA SER A 92 3.94 1.52 -12.24
C SER A 92 4.14 1.22 -10.75
N VAL A 93 5.33 1.52 -10.23
CA VAL A 93 5.64 1.40 -8.79
C VAL A 93 4.82 2.42 -8.01
N CYS A 94 4.75 3.67 -8.47
CA CYS A 94 4.01 4.77 -7.83
C CYS A 94 2.56 4.93 -8.34
N SER A 95 1.93 3.86 -8.83
CA SER A 95 0.60 3.95 -9.46
C SER A 95 -0.50 4.33 -8.47
N ASP A 96 -1.36 5.26 -8.89
CA ASP A 96 -2.57 5.66 -8.15
C ASP A 96 -3.65 4.56 -8.10
N ASP A 97 -3.53 3.51 -8.91
CA ASP A 97 -4.49 2.40 -8.97
C ASP A 97 -4.07 1.20 -8.09
N ALA A 98 -3.04 1.37 -7.24
CA ALA A 98 -2.58 0.32 -6.34
C ALA A 98 -3.71 -0.15 -5.39
N PRO A 99 -3.95 -1.48 -5.22
CA PRO A 99 -5.08 -2.01 -4.45
C PRO A 99 -5.17 -1.50 -2.99
N SER A 100 -4.02 -1.35 -2.35
CA SER A 100 -3.78 -0.89 -0.98
C SER A 100 -4.04 0.61 -0.79
N ARG A 101 -4.13 1.40 -1.86
CA ARG A 101 -4.23 2.87 -1.80
C ARG A 101 -5.48 3.37 -1.12
N ILE A 102 -6.59 2.63 -1.21
CA ILE A 102 -7.82 2.96 -0.48
C ILE A 102 -7.55 2.92 1.02
N GLU A 103 -6.91 1.86 1.53
CA GLU A 103 -6.67 1.71 2.97
C GLU A 103 -5.63 2.72 3.49
N LEU A 104 -4.67 3.09 2.63
CA LEU A 104 -3.63 4.08 2.93
C LEU A 104 -4.08 5.53 2.75
N ALA A 105 -5.19 5.78 2.04
CA ALA A 105 -5.67 7.13 1.81
C ALA A 105 -6.20 7.77 3.11
N PRO A 106 -6.04 9.10 3.26
CA PRO A 106 -6.72 9.86 4.30
C PRO A 106 -8.23 9.60 4.29
N PRO A 107 -8.94 9.65 5.43
CA PRO A 107 -10.37 9.33 5.51
C PRO A 107 -11.24 10.05 4.47
N ARG A 108 -10.92 11.31 4.13
CA ARG A 108 -11.65 12.09 3.11
C ARG A 108 -11.48 11.53 1.69
N LEU A 109 -10.26 11.13 1.32
CA LEU A 109 -9.93 10.55 0.02
C LEU A 109 -10.40 9.08 -0.09
N ARG A 110 -10.55 8.38 1.03
CA ARG A 110 -11.03 6.99 1.08
C ARG A 110 -12.39 6.80 0.44
N ALA A 111 -13.35 7.65 0.81
CA ALA A 111 -14.72 7.60 0.31
C ALA A 111 -14.77 7.87 -1.21
N GLU A 112 -14.00 8.85 -1.68
CA GLU A 112 -13.91 9.20 -3.11
C GLU A 112 -13.31 8.06 -3.94
N LEU A 113 -12.22 7.44 -3.46
CA LEU A 113 -11.58 6.31 -4.14
C LEU A 113 -12.48 5.07 -4.17
N GLN A 114 -13.20 4.78 -3.08
CA GLN A 114 -14.19 3.69 -3.04
C GLN A 114 -15.32 3.92 -4.04
N ALA A 115 -15.86 5.13 -4.10
CA ALA A 115 -16.91 5.49 -5.05
C ALA A 115 -16.43 5.35 -6.51
N LYS A 116 -15.22 5.83 -6.83
CA LYS A 116 -14.63 5.71 -8.17
C LYS A 116 -14.43 4.24 -8.57
N ARG A 117 -13.97 3.39 -7.65
CA ARG A 117 -13.79 1.95 -7.91
C ARG A 117 -15.12 1.24 -8.19
N GLN A 118 -16.16 1.54 -7.41
CA GLN A 118 -17.49 1.00 -7.65
C GLN A 118 -18.05 1.42 -9.02
N GLN A 119 -17.82 2.66 -9.44
CA GLN A 119 -18.21 3.12 -10.78
C GLN A 119 -17.47 2.37 -11.90
N LEU A 120 -16.16 2.16 -11.75
CA LEU A 120 -15.36 1.41 -12.72
C LEU A 120 -15.78 -0.06 -12.79
N GLU A 121 -16.03 -0.71 -11.66
CA GLU A 121 -16.55 -2.09 -11.63
C GLU A 121 -17.93 -2.20 -12.28
N PHE A 122 -18.82 -1.23 -12.02
CA PHE A 122 -20.12 -1.17 -12.68
C PHE A 122 -20.00 -1.01 -14.20
N GLN A 123 -19.12 -0.13 -14.67
CA GLN A 123 -18.84 0.03 -16.10
C GLN A 123 -18.27 -1.23 -16.72
N LYS A 124 -17.36 -1.92 -16.04
CA LYS A 124 -16.77 -3.19 -16.51
C LYS A 124 -17.84 -4.27 -16.66
N ARG A 125 -18.67 -4.49 -15.63
CA ARG A 125 -19.79 -5.45 -15.68
C ARG A 125 -20.79 -5.14 -16.80
N ARG A 126 -21.06 -3.85 -17.06
CA ARG A 126 -21.93 -3.45 -18.18
C ARG A 126 -21.34 -3.78 -19.54
N ARG A 127 -20.01 -3.69 -19.71
CA ARG A 127 -19.33 -4.08 -20.95
C ARG A 127 -19.36 -5.59 -21.13
N GLU A 128 -19.06 -6.35 -20.08
CA GLU A 128 -19.09 -7.82 -20.09
C GLU A 128 -20.49 -8.35 -20.48
N MET A 129 -21.57 -7.81 -19.89
CA MET A 129 -22.95 -8.21 -20.28
C MET A 129 -23.32 -7.79 -21.72
N ALA A 130 -22.81 -6.65 -22.20
CA ALA A 130 -23.05 -6.20 -23.57
C ALA A 130 -22.27 -7.02 -24.61
N GLU A 131 -21.20 -7.71 -24.22
CA GLU A 131 -20.44 -8.64 -25.07
C GLU A 131 -21.03 -10.06 -25.04
N GLU A 132 -21.62 -10.51 -23.93
CA GLU A 132 -22.26 -11.84 -23.84
C GLU A 132 -23.60 -11.95 -24.60
N GLU A 133 -24.45 -10.91 -24.59
CA GLU A 133 -25.73 -10.91 -25.31
C GLU A 133 -25.64 -11.09 -26.85
N PRO A 134 -24.69 -10.47 -27.58
CA PRO A 134 -24.55 -10.69 -29.02
C PRO A 134 -23.94 -12.06 -29.37
N GLU A 135 -23.11 -12.64 -28.49
CA GLU A 135 -22.54 -13.98 -28.65
C GLU A 135 -23.63 -15.06 -28.58
N GLU A 136 -24.53 -14.99 -27.59
CA GLU A 136 -25.65 -15.93 -27.45
C GLU A 136 -26.63 -15.86 -28.63
N ARG A 137 -26.91 -14.65 -29.14
CA ARG A 137 -27.78 -14.46 -30.31
C ARG A 137 -27.12 -15.02 -31.57
N ARG A 138 -25.81 -14.84 -31.77
CA ARG A 138 -25.05 -15.43 -32.90
C ARG A 138 -25.03 -16.95 -32.87
N VAL A 139 -24.86 -17.56 -31.70
CA VAL A 139 -24.84 -19.04 -31.55
C VAL A 139 -26.24 -19.64 -31.77
N LYS A 140 -27.31 -18.99 -31.31
CA LYS A 140 -28.70 -19.43 -31.56
C LYS A 140 -29.08 -19.32 -33.04
N SER A 141 -28.69 -18.24 -33.72
CA SER A 141 -28.95 -18.08 -35.17
C SER A 141 -28.19 -19.10 -36.04
N ARG A 142 -27.01 -19.58 -35.61
CA ARG A 142 -26.24 -20.62 -36.32
C ARG A 142 -26.75 -22.04 -36.16
N ARG A 143 -27.56 -22.32 -35.14
CA ARG A 143 -28.15 -23.65 -34.90
C ARG A 143 -29.50 -23.87 -35.59
N LEU A 144 -30.07 -22.81 -36.16
CA LEU A 144 -31.37 -22.81 -36.84
C LEU A 144 -31.25 -22.67 -38.36
N ALA A 145 -30.03 -22.67 -38.90
CA ALA A 145 -29.71 -22.70 -40.33
C ALA A 145 -29.05 -24.05 -40.67
#